data_AF-A0A0P4WF06-F1
#
_entry.id   AF-A0A0P4WF06-F1
#
_cell.length_a   1.000
_cell.length_b   1.000
_cell.length_c   1.000
_cell.angle_alpha   90.00
_cell.angle_beta   90.00
_cell.angle_gamma   90.00
#
_symmetry.space_group_name_H-M   'P 1'
#
loop_
_entity.id
_entity.type
_entity.pdbx_description
1 polymer ?
#
loop_
_entity_poly.entity_id
_entity_poly.type
_entity_poly.pdbx_seq_one_letter_code
_entity_poly.pdbx_strand_id
1 'polypeptide(L)'
;MTNSPSPSPRWLKGPEDTQCTDIHYRSLTGEGNFNWRFVFPFEYLVAEEKIVISRKESLFSWDETECKIPARLELQVWDADHFSADDFLGAITLDLNRFPRGAKSSKLCTLNMLKTDGSVPMVNIFKQRRVKGWWPFYIKKENEEMELTGKVEAEIHLLTKEEAEKNPAGLGRNEPDPLEKPNRPDASFMWFLNPLKSIRYIIWHNYKWAILKLLAFLALTVFFVLFFYSVPGFTVKKILGA
;
A
#
# COMPACT_ATOMS: atom_id res chain seq x y z
N MET A 1 14.41 -13.62 -5.93
CA MET A 1 15.04 -12.43 -6.52
C MET A 1 14.06 -11.28 -6.38
N THR A 2 14.57 -10.16 -5.90
CA THR A 2 13.87 -9.11 -5.19
C THR A 2 13.29 -8.06 -6.15
N ASN A 3 11.97 -8.03 -6.32
CA ASN A 3 11.28 -6.91 -6.94
C ASN A 3 10.60 -6.09 -5.85
N SER A 4 11.21 -4.94 -5.61
CA SER A 4 10.73 -3.87 -4.75
C SER A 4 9.37 -3.37 -5.22
N PRO A 5 8.50 -2.96 -4.30
CA PRO A 5 7.20 -2.42 -4.66
C PRO A 5 7.30 -0.94 -5.07
N SER A 6 6.36 -0.42 -5.88
CA SER A 6 6.44 0.92 -6.48
C SER A 6 5.75 2.01 -5.63
N PRO A 7 6.45 3.13 -5.37
CA PRO A 7 6.06 4.08 -4.34
C PRO A 7 5.06 5.13 -4.88
N SER A 8 4.09 5.58 -4.08
CA SER A 8 3.02 6.49 -4.56
C SER A 8 3.53 7.93 -4.82
N PRO A 9 3.52 8.45 -6.06
CA PRO A 9 4.14 9.73 -6.38
C PRO A 9 3.28 10.94 -5.96
N ARG A 10 3.97 11.98 -5.48
CA ARG A 10 3.41 13.28 -5.07
C ARG A 10 4.35 14.41 -5.48
N TRP A 11 3.81 15.52 -5.97
CA TRP A 11 4.62 16.68 -6.34
C TRP A 11 3.87 18.01 -6.14
N LEU A 12 4.65 19.08 -5.96
CA LEU A 12 4.15 20.45 -5.85
C LEU A 12 4.60 21.34 -7.03
N LYS A 13 5.83 21.14 -7.52
CA LYS A 13 6.45 21.95 -8.58
C LYS A 13 6.43 21.31 -9.97
N GLY A 14 5.95 20.08 -10.08
CA GLY A 14 5.93 19.28 -11.31
C GLY A 14 6.70 17.95 -11.17
N PRO A 15 6.89 17.20 -12.27
CA PRO A 15 7.44 15.83 -12.23
C PRO A 15 8.84 15.70 -11.60
N GLU A 16 9.65 16.76 -11.65
CA GLU A 16 11.02 16.78 -11.08
C GLU A 16 11.02 16.70 -9.54
N ASP A 17 9.94 17.12 -8.88
CA ASP A 17 9.80 17.14 -7.41
C ASP A 17 8.94 15.97 -6.90
N THR A 18 8.93 14.87 -7.66
CA THR A 18 8.14 13.69 -7.33
C THR A 18 8.75 12.94 -6.16
N GLN A 19 7.99 12.81 -5.08
CA GLN A 19 8.35 12.03 -3.90
C GLN A 19 7.36 10.89 -3.70
N CYS A 20 7.86 9.77 -3.19
CA CYS A 20 7.05 8.56 -3.10
C CYS A 20 7.13 7.85 -1.72
N THR A 21 6.07 7.13 -1.33
CA THR A 21 5.97 6.38 -0.05
C THR A 21 6.56 4.97 -0.09
N ASP A 22 6.67 4.29 1.05
CA ASP A 22 6.81 2.84 1.06
C ASP A 22 5.48 2.13 0.73
N ILE A 23 5.55 0.86 0.31
CA ILE A 23 4.35 0.12 -0.13
C ILE A 23 3.78 -0.71 1.00
N HIS A 24 2.45 -0.78 1.01
CA HIS A 24 1.69 -1.63 1.89
C HIS A 24 1.35 -2.95 1.19
N TYR A 25 2.03 -4.02 1.57
CA TYR A 25 1.74 -5.35 1.07
C TYR A 25 0.55 -6.02 1.77
N ARG A 26 -0.25 -6.77 1.01
CA ARG A 26 -1.29 -7.69 1.51
C ARG A 26 -2.40 -6.99 2.32
N SER A 27 -2.81 -5.80 1.89
CA SER A 27 -4.04 -5.20 2.41
C SER A 27 -5.25 -5.99 1.90
N LEU A 28 -5.76 -6.90 2.74
CA LEU A 28 -6.94 -7.72 2.41
C LEU A 28 -8.25 -6.93 2.55
N THR A 29 -8.23 -5.82 3.29
CA THR A 29 -9.41 -4.99 3.59
C THR A 29 -9.58 -3.81 2.63
N GLY A 30 -8.63 -3.59 1.72
CA GLY A 30 -8.58 -2.39 0.86
C GLY A 30 -8.14 -1.12 1.61
N GLU A 31 -7.63 -1.25 2.84
CA GLU A 31 -7.12 -0.14 3.65
C GLU A 31 -5.59 -0.09 3.60
N GLY A 32 -5.03 1.05 3.21
CA GLY A 32 -3.59 1.28 3.19
C GLY A 32 -3.15 2.14 4.38
N ASN A 33 -2.48 1.53 5.37
CA ASN A 33 -1.86 2.26 6.48
C ASN A 33 -0.44 2.72 6.11
N PHE A 34 -0.27 4.03 6.00
CA PHE A 34 0.99 4.69 5.71
C PHE A 34 1.27 5.73 6.80
N ASN A 35 2.52 5.80 7.28
CA ASN A 35 3.00 6.90 8.10
C ASN A 35 4.26 7.43 7.44
N TRP A 36 4.11 8.49 6.64
CA TRP A 36 5.13 8.98 5.75
C TRP A 36 5.08 10.50 5.64
N ARG A 37 6.26 11.13 5.65
CA ARG A 37 6.43 12.57 5.52
C ARG A 37 6.92 12.96 4.13
N PHE A 38 6.28 13.97 3.55
CA PHE A 38 6.71 14.62 2.31
C PHE A 38 7.15 16.03 2.63
N VAL A 39 8.28 16.47 2.08
CA VAL A 39 8.84 17.80 2.35
C VAL A 39 9.12 18.49 1.02
N PHE A 40 8.37 19.54 0.72
CA PHE A 40 8.48 20.29 -0.53
C PHE A 40 8.95 21.72 -0.23
N PRO A 41 10.21 22.08 -0.51
CA PRO A 41 10.69 23.45 -0.36
C PRO A 41 10.27 24.30 -1.57
N PHE A 42 9.60 25.43 -1.35
CA PHE A 42 9.16 26.31 -2.43
C PHE A 42 9.14 27.79 -2.04
N GLU A 43 9.24 28.66 -3.04
CA GLU A 43 9.11 30.10 -2.89
C GLU A 43 7.72 30.54 -3.33
N TYR A 44 7.08 31.38 -2.52
CA TYR A 44 5.70 31.79 -2.76
C TYR A 44 5.60 33.31 -2.86
N LEU A 45 5.06 33.79 -3.97
CA LEU A 45 4.80 35.19 -4.22
C LEU A 45 3.36 35.53 -3.81
N VAL A 46 3.22 36.19 -2.66
CA VAL A 46 1.91 36.54 -2.07
C VAL A 46 1.07 37.44 -2.98
N ALA A 47 1.71 38.36 -3.72
CA ALA A 47 1.01 39.31 -4.59
C ALA A 47 0.27 38.64 -5.76
N GLU A 48 0.80 37.53 -6.27
CA GLU A 48 0.22 36.79 -7.41
C GLU A 48 -0.39 35.44 -6.99
N GLU A 49 -0.31 35.09 -5.72
CA GLU A 49 -0.71 33.79 -5.17
C GLU A 49 -0.08 32.59 -5.90
N LYS A 50 1.18 32.72 -6.33
CA LYS A 50 1.88 31.73 -7.16
C LYS A 50 3.20 31.28 -6.54
N ILE A 51 3.61 30.06 -6.88
CA ILE A 51 4.94 29.54 -6.57
C ILE A 51 5.91 30.00 -7.66
N VAL A 52 7.09 30.44 -7.25
CA VAL A 52 8.20 30.80 -8.14
C VAL A 52 9.16 29.62 -8.24
N ILE A 53 9.53 29.29 -9.46
CA ILE A 53 10.50 28.24 -9.78
C ILE A 53 11.51 28.84 -10.75
N SER A 54 12.79 28.80 -10.40
CA SER A 54 13.86 29.05 -11.37
C SER A 54 14.09 27.78 -12.19
N ARG A 55 14.00 27.89 -13.53
CA ARG A 55 14.31 26.80 -14.45
C ARG A 55 15.35 27.27 -15.47
N LYS A 56 16.28 26.39 -15.82
CA LYS A 56 17.15 26.59 -16.99
C LYS A 56 16.43 26.00 -18.20
N GLU A 57 16.18 26.81 -19.23
CA GLU A 57 15.41 26.38 -20.42
C GLU A 57 16.13 25.29 -21.24
N SER A 58 17.46 25.21 -21.14
CA SER A 58 18.28 24.21 -21.82
C SER A 58 19.53 23.89 -21.03
N LEU A 59 20.07 22.68 -21.18
CA LEU A 59 21.37 22.25 -20.63
C LEU A 59 22.55 23.11 -21.11
N PHE A 60 22.33 23.97 -22.11
CA PHE A 60 23.32 24.86 -22.71
C PHE A 60 22.98 26.36 -22.58
N SER A 61 21.84 26.72 -21.97
CA SER A 61 21.50 28.13 -21.69
C SER A 61 21.96 28.50 -20.29
N TRP A 62 22.75 29.57 -20.18
CA TRP A 62 23.21 30.11 -18.90
C TRP A 62 22.13 30.91 -18.16
N ASP A 63 21.08 31.32 -18.88
CA ASP A 63 20.01 32.15 -18.34
C ASP A 63 19.00 31.31 -17.53
N GLU A 64 18.79 31.70 -16.28
CA GLU A 64 17.77 31.13 -15.39
C GLU A 64 16.46 31.91 -15.62
N THR A 65 15.42 31.24 -16.11
CA THR A 65 14.10 31.84 -16.25
C THR A 65 13.23 31.53 -15.04
N GLU A 66 12.65 32.57 -14.45
CA GLU A 66 11.70 32.43 -13.36
C GLU A 66 10.30 32.12 -13.91
N CYS A 67 9.85 30.90 -13.68
CA CYS A 67 8.52 30.45 -14.01
C CYS A 67 7.60 30.57 -12.81
N LYS A 68 6.40 31.13 -13.01
CA LYS A 68 5.36 31.25 -11.98
C LYS A 68 4.26 30.23 -12.23
N ILE A 69 4.05 29.33 -11.27
CA ILE A 69 3.03 28.29 -11.36
C ILE A 69 2.01 28.42 -10.22
N PRO A 70 0.77 27.96 -10.40
CA PRO A 70 -0.18 27.88 -9.28
C PRO A 70 0.33 26.87 -8.23
N ALA A 71 0.05 27.16 -6.96
CA ALA A 71 0.42 26.30 -5.84
C ALA A 71 -0.48 25.05 -5.78
N ARG A 72 -0.17 24.00 -6.54
CA ARG A 72 -1.01 22.78 -6.63
C ARG A 72 -0.27 21.56 -6.11
N LEU A 73 -0.86 20.91 -5.11
CA LEU A 73 -0.37 19.64 -4.58
C LEU A 73 -1.14 18.49 -5.25
N GLU A 74 -0.43 17.61 -5.93
CA GLU A 74 -1.00 16.42 -6.54
C GLU A 74 -0.62 15.18 -5.74
N LEU A 75 -1.62 14.40 -5.36
CA LEU A 75 -1.45 13.14 -4.65
C LEU A 75 -2.05 12.04 -5.51
N GLN A 76 -1.24 11.02 -5.81
CA GLN A 76 -1.65 9.89 -6.63
C GLN A 76 -1.44 8.57 -5.90
N VAL A 77 -2.28 7.60 -6.21
CA VAL A 77 -2.17 6.23 -5.72
C VAL A 77 -2.17 5.28 -6.91
N TRP A 78 -1.24 4.34 -6.85
CA TRP A 78 -0.98 3.35 -7.88
C TRP A 78 -1.01 1.97 -7.23
N ASP A 79 -1.53 0.99 -7.95
CA ASP A 79 -1.41 -0.41 -7.55
C ASP A 79 -0.02 -0.91 -7.94
N ALA A 80 0.63 -1.61 -7.01
CA ALA A 80 1.97 -2.10 -7.18
C ALA A 80 1.91 -3.58 -7.62
N ASP A 81 1.71 -3.79 -8.91
CA ASP A 81 1.67 -5.12 -9.51
C ASP A 81 3.07 -5.67 -9.81
N HIS A 82 3.25 -6.97 -9.60
CA HIS A 82 4.56 -7.62 -9.77
C HIS A 82 4.87 -8.00 -11.23
N PHE A 83 3.85 -8.13 -12.09
CA PHE A 83 3.95 -8.73 -13.42
C PHE A 83 3.35 -7.89 -14.57
N SER A 84 2.65 -6.79 -14.26
CA SER A 84 1.97 -5.87 -15.21
C SER A 84 2.51 -4.44 -15.07
N ALA A 85 2.06 -3.53 -15.95
CA ALA A 85 2.24 -2.09 -15.73
C ALA A 85 1.44 -1.65 -14.49
N ASP A 86 1.98 -0.72 -13.70
CA ASP A 86 1.32 -0.19 -12.51
C ASP A 86 -0.04 0.42 -12.86
N ASP A 87 -1.10 -0.09 -12.23
CA ASP A 87 -2.47 0.38 -12.46
C ASP A 87 -2.76 1.65 -11.66
N PHE A 88 -3.24 2.70 -12.31
CA PHE A 88 -3.61 3.94 -11.65
C PHE A 88 -4.92 3.77 -10.87
N LEU A 89 -4.87 3.92 -9.55
CA LEU A 89 -6.03 3.76 -8.67
C LEU A 89 -6.78 5.06 -8.41
N GLY A 90 -6.11 6.21 -8.47
CA GLY A 90 -6.77 7.51 -8.32
C GLY A 90 -5.84 8.64 -7.95
N ALA A 91 -6.34 9.86 -8.12
CA ALA A 91 -5.62 11.07 -7.75
C ALA A 91 -6.53 12.13 -7.14
N ILE A 92 -5.90 13.10 -6.48
CA ILE A 92 -6.51 14.37 -6.14
C ILE A 92 -5.50 15.48 -6.39
N THR A 93 -5.99 16.57 -6.97
CA THR A 93 -5.25 17.82 -7.11
C THR A 93 -5.84 18.85 -6.15
N LEU A 94 -5.02 19.32 -5.21
CA LEU A 94 -5.40 20.33 -4.22
C LEU A 94 -4.71 21.64 -4.55
N ASP A 95 -5.48 22.67 -4.89
CA ASP A 95 -4.96 24.04 -4.99
C ASP A 95 -4.77 24.62 -3.59
N LEU A 96 -3.53 24.84 -3.19
CA LEU A 96 -3.16 25.29 -1.84
C LEU A 96 -3.72 26.67 -1.49
N ASN A 97 -4.03 27.51 -2.49
CA ASN A 97 -4.69 28.79 -2.27
C ASN A 97 -6.18 28.62 -1.94
N ARG A 98 -6.83 27.57 -2.46
CA ARG A 98 -8.26 27.33 -2.30
C ARG A 98 -8.62 25.87 -2.55
N PHE A 99 -8.66 25.06 -1.49
CA PHE A 99 -9.07 23.66 -1.55
C PHE A 99 -10.18 23.36 -0.53
N PRO A 100 -11.04 22.35 -0.78
CA PRO A 100 -12.10 22.02 0.15
C PRO A 100 -11.53 21.52 1.48
N ARG A 101 -12.17 21.94 2.58
CA ARG A 101 -11.80 21.48 3.92
C ARG A 101 -11.96 19.96 4.01
N GLY A 102 -10.89 19.26 4.41
CA GLY A 102 -10.93 17.82 4.60
C GLY A 102 -11.98 17.38 5.63
N ALA A 103 -12.59 16.23 5.40
CA ALA A 103 -13.60 15.67 6.28
C ALA A 103 -12.97 15.19 7.59
N LYS A 104 -13.73 15.22 8.69
CA LYS A 104 -13.22 14.76 10.01
C LYS A 104 -13.07 13.25 10.11
N SER A 105 -13.76 12.49 9.25
CA SER A 105 -13.78 11.03 9.25
C SER A 105 -13.96 10.51 7.83
N SER A 106 -13.43 9.31 7.56
CA SER A 106 -13.55 8.62 6.27
C SER A 106 -15.01 8.45 5.82
N LYS A 107 -15.96 8.31 6.76
CA LYS A 107 -17.40 8.15 6.46
C LYS A 107 -18.03 9.40 5.85
N LEU A 108 -17.58 10.58 6.28
CA LEU A 108 -18.09 11.87 5.80
C LEU A 108 -17.40 12.33 4.50
N CYS A 109 -16.29 11.68 4.14
CA CYS A 109 -15.54 11.96 2.92
C CYS A 109 -16.32 11.45 1.71
N THR A 110 -16.82 12.38 0.88
CA THR A 110 -17.61 12.09 -0.32
C THR A 110 -17.19 13.01 -1.46
N LEU A 111 -17.46 12.61 -2.71
CA LEU A 111 -17.21 13.43 -3.92
C LEU A 111 -17.90 14.80 -3.87
N ASN A 112 -19.00 14.94 -3.14
CA ASN A 112 -19.70 16.21 -2.98
C ASN A 112 -18.82 17.32 -2.39
N MET A 113 -17.73 16.96 -1.70
CA MET A 113 -16.77 17.91 -1.16
C MET A 113 -15.93 18.61 -2.23
N LEU A 114 -15.84 18.05 -3.44
CA LEU A 114 -15.09 18.66 -4.55
C LEU A 114 -15.92 19.64 -5.37
N LYS A 115 -17.20 19.85 -5.02
CA LYS A 115 -18.08 20.78 -5.73
C LYS A 115 -17.63 22.22 -5.50
N THR A 116 -17.53 22.98 -6.60
CA THR A 116 -17.10 24.39 -6.58
C THR A 116 -18.28 25.36 -6.41
N ASP A 117 -19.50 24.85 -6.16
CA ASP A 117 -20.76 25.61 -6.10
C ASP A 117 -20.87 26.57 -4.89
N GLY A 118 -19.78 26.80 -4.15
CA GLY A 118 -19.75 27.64 -2.94
C GLY A 118 -20.39 27.01 -1.70
N SER A 119 -20.99 25.83 -1.84
CA SER A 119 -21.60 25.07 -0.74
C SER A 119 -20.57 24.45 0.22
N VAL A 120 -19.36 24.19 -0.27
CA VAL A 120 -18.29 23.55 0.49
C VAL A 120 -17.34 24.62 1.07
N PRO A 121 -17.02 24.56 2.38
CA PRO A 121 -16.05 25.48 2.96
C PRO A 121 -14.65 25.23 2.38
N MET A 122 -14.09 26.28 1.77
CA MET A 122 -12.75 26.25 1.19
C MET A 122 -11.72 26.78 2.19
N VAL A 123 -10.50 26.28 2.12
CA VAL A 123 -9.37 26.63 2.98
C VAL A 123 -8.21 27.08 2.11
N ASN A 124 -7.43 28.02 2.63
CA ASN A 124 -6.18 28.49 2.06
C ASN A 124 -5.06 28.17 3.06
N ILE A 125 -4.04 27.40 2.64
CA ILE A 125 -2.94 26.98 3.53
C ILE A 125 -2.06 28.16 3.95
N PHE A 126 -1.95 29.19 3.11
CA PHE A 126 -1.16 30.39 3.39
C PHE A 126 -1.81 31.28 4.46
N LYS A 127 -3.13 31.15 4.67
CA LYS A 127 -3.85 31.78 5.79
C LYS A 127 -3.93 30.85 7.00
N GLN A 128 -4.22 29.58 6.76
CA GLN A 128 -4.29 28.55 7.79
C GLN A 128 -3.14 27.57 7.62
N ARG A 129 -2.06 27.79 8.38
CA ARG A 129 -0.79 27.08 8.20
C ARG A 129 -0.86 25.57 8.38
N ARG A 130 -1.86 25.04 9.10
CA ARG A 130 -2.03 23.60 9.36
C ARG A 130 -3.46 23.14 9.11
N VAL A 131 -3.61 22.09 8.31
CA VAL A 131 -4.90 21.46 7.99
C VAL A 131 -4.74 19.94 8.03
N LYS A 132 -5.63 19.27 8.74
CA LYS A 132 -5.74 17.81 8.77
C LYS A 132 -7.15 17.40 8.37
N GLY A 133 -7.27 16.36 7.55
CA GLY A 133 -8.57 15.79 7.21
C GLY A 133 -8.50 14.69 6.18
N TRP A 134 -9.69 14.26 5.77
CA TRP A 134 -9.90 13.24 4.74
C TRP A 134 -10.31 13.89 3.42
N TRP A 135 -9.66 13.47 2.33
CA TRP A 135 -9.99 13.89 0.98
C TRP A 135 -10.29 12.69 0.06
N PRO A 136 -11.26 12.82 -0.87
CA PRO A 136 -11.63 11.76 -1.79
C PRO A 136 -10.65 11.69 -2.97
N PHE A 137 -10.16 10.50 -3.28
CA PHE A 137 -9.51 10.23 -4.57
C PHE A 137 -10.54 9.84 -5.61
N TYR A 138 -10.31 10.32 -6.82
CA TYR A 138 -11.19 10.03 -7.93
C TYR A 138 -10.41 9.72 -9.21
N ILE A 139 -11.08 9.02 -10.11
CA ILE A 139 -10.66 8.86 -11.50
C ILE A 139 -11.66 9.62 -12.37
N LYS A 140 -11.15 10.35 -13.36
CA LYS A 140 -11.98 10.96 -14.40
C LYS A 140 -12.17 9.94 -15.52
N LYS A 141 -13.41 9.55 -15.78
CA LYS A 141 -13.75 8.74 -16.95
C LYS A 141 -13.75 9.61 -18.22
N GLU A 142 -13.80 8.95 -19.38
CA GLU A 142 -13.90 9.62 -20.69
C GLU A 142 -15.13 10.54 -20.79
N ASN A 143 -16.20 10.24 -20.04
CA ASN A 143 -17.43 11.02 -19.99
C ASN A 143 -17.36 12.25 -19.05
N GLU A 144 -16.18 12.65 -18.58
CA GLU A 144 -15.95 13.71 -17.56
C GLU A 144 -16.57 13.46 -16.18
N GLU A 145 -17.26 12.34 -15.99
CA GLU A 145 -17.77 11.90 -14.70
C GLU A 145 -16.63 11.50 -13.75
N MET A 146 -16.70 12.00 -12.52
CA MET A 146 -15.76 11.67 -11.45
C MET A 146 -16.27 10.47 -10.66
N GLU A 147 -15.51 9.38 -10.64
CA GLU A 147 -15.79 8.20 -9.82
C GLU A 147 -14.89 8.18 -8.58
N LEU A 148 -15.48 7.95 -7.41
CA LEU A 148 -14.75 7.86 -6.14
C LEU A 148 -14.03 6.52 -6.07
N THR A 149 -12.70 6.54 -6.08
CA THR A 149 -11.90 5.31 -6.03
C THR A 149 -11.24 5.08 -4.68
N GLY A 150 -11.01 6.14 -3.91
CA GLY A 150 -10.34 6.03 -2.62
C GLY A 150 -10.54 7.23 -1.73
N LYS A 151 -9.95 7.16 -0.53
CA LYS A 151 -9.96 8.24 0.46
C LYS A 151 -8.60 8.28 1.12
N VAL A 152 -8.06 9.49 1.30
CA VAL A 152 -6.77 9.69 1.95
C VAL A 152 -6.93 10.59 3.16
N GLU A 153 -6.38 10.15 4.29
CA GLU A 153 -6.11 11.05 5.41
C GLU A 153 -4.76 11.71 5.18
N ALA A 154 -4.74 13.03 5.19
CA ALA A 154 -3.51 13.80 5.08
C ALA A 154 -3.48 14.93 6.09
N GLU A 155 -2.25 15.34 6.42
CA GLU A 155 -1.99 16.53 7.19
C GLU A 155 -1.02 17.40 6.40
N ILE A 156 -1.44 18.63 6.12
CA ILE A 156 -0.68 19.61 5.36
C ILE A 156 -0.25 20.70 6.33
N HIS A 157 1.05 20.97 6.38
CA HIS A 157 1.65 21.96 7.27
C HIS A 157 2.60 22.87 6.49
N LEU A 158 2.36 24.18 6.56
CA LEU A 158 3.18 25.22 5.96
C LEU A 158 4.09 25.85 7.01
N LEU A 159 5.39 25.62 6.85
CA LEU A 159 6.45 26.19 7.68
C LEU A 159 7.16 27.33 6.94
N THR A 160 7.59 28.34 7.68
CA THR A 160 8.55 29.31 7.14
C THR A 160 9.93 28.67 7.09
N LYS A 161 10.83 29.24 6.29
CA LYS A 161 12.21 28.76 6.20
C LYS A 161 12.89 28.70 7.57
N GLU A 162 12.74 29.75 8.39
CA GLU A 162 13.31 29.83 9.74
C GLU A 162 12.80 28.74 10.67
N GLU A 163 11.49 28.43 10.63
CA GLU A 163 10.90 27.38 11.46
C GLU A 163 11.33 25.98 11.01
N ALA A 164 11.45 25.76 9.70
CA ALA A 164 11.92 24.50 9.13
C ALA A 164 13.41 24.25 9.43
N GLU A 165 14.23 25.30 9.47
CA GLU A 165 15.63 25.21 9.87
C GLU A 165 15.79 24.95 11.37
N LYS A 166 14.93 25.54 12.21
CA LYS A 166 14.94 25.31 13.66
C LYS A 166 14.52 23.89 14.05
N ASN A 167 13.52 23.36 13.36
CA ASN A 167 13.01 22.00 13.58
C ASN A 167 13.09 21.21 12.26
N PRO A 168 14.28 20.73 11.88
CA PRO A 168 14.44 20.00 10.64
C PRO A 168 13.64 18.69 10.71
N ALA A 169 13.03 18.32 9.58
CA ALA A 169 12.26 17.11 9.43
C ALA A 169 12.88 16.27 8.31
N GLY A 170 13.12 14.99 8.58
CA GLY A 170 13.60 14.04 7.59
C GLY A 170 12.51 13.66 6.59
N LEU A 171 12.94 13.21 5.41
CA LEU A 171 12.04 12.65 4.39
C LEU A 171 11.50 11.29 4.83
N GLY A 172 10.21 11.06 4.60
CA GLY A 172 9.55 9.80 4.92
C GLY A 172 9.50 9.54 6.42
N ARG A 173 10.35 8.63 6.89
CA ARG A 173 10.51 8.24 8.31
C ARG A 173 11.94 8.46 8.81
N ASN A 174 12.78 9.10 8.00
CA ASN A 174 14.17 9.33 8.35
C ASN A 174 14.29 10.44 9.40
N GLU A 175 15.40 10.45 10.12
CA GLU A 175 15.78 11.57 10.95
C GLU A 175 16.08 12.82 10.08
N PRO A 176 15.90 14.04 10.60
CA PRO A 176 15.50 14.37 11.98
C PRO A 176 13.98 14.31 12.23
N ASP A 177 13.54 14.11 13.46
CA ASP A 177 12.13 13.86 13.85
C ASP A 177 11.47 12.68 13.10
N PRO A 178 11.93 11.44 13.36
CA PRO A 178 11.47 10.25 12.65
C PRO A 178 10.01 9.92 12.99
N LEU A 179 9.22 9.60 11.97
CA LEU A 179 7.85 9.11 12.14
C LEU A 179 7.82 7.64 12.56
N GLU A 180 6.87 7.30 13.45
CA GLU A 180 6.62 5.93 13.87
C GLU A 180 6.24 5.03 12.68
N LYS A 181 6.54 3.73 12.79
CA LYS A 181 6.10 2.78 11.75
C LYS A 181 4.56 2.69 11.76
N PRO A 182 3.92 2.59 10.59
CA PRO A 182 2.47 2.45 10.52
C PRO A 182 2.02 1.14 11.19
N ASN A 183 0.88 1.20 11.88
CA ASN A 183 0.22 0.01 12.42
C ASN A 183 -0.38 -0.80 11.27
N ARG A 184 0.38 -1.78 10.76
CA ARG A 184 -0.08 -2.71 9.72
C ARG A 184 -0.57 -3.99 10.38
N PRO A 185 -1.71 -4.56 9.94
CA PRO A 185 -2.08 -5.90 10.37
C PRO A 185 -0.96 -6.86 9.97
N ASP A 186 -0.57 -7.73 10.90
CA ASP A 186 0.54 -8.65 10.72
C ASP A 186 0.28 -9.58 9.52
N ALA A 187 0.92 -9.27 8.39
CA ALA A 187 0.92 -10.05 7.17
C ALA A 187 1.58 -11.45 7.32
N SER A 188 2.06 -11.75 8.53
CA SER A 188 2.83 -12.93 8.91
C SER A 188 1.99 -14.20 9.07
N PHE A 189 0.66 -14.14 9.05
CA PHE A 189 -0.15 -15.30 9.48
C PHE A 189 -0.56 -16.34 8.41
N MET A 190 -0.39 -16.13 7.09
CA MET A 190 -1.03 -17.05 6.12
C MET A 190 -0.18 -17.64 5.00
N TRP A 191 0.99 -17.11 4.67
CA TRP A 191 1.72 -17.64 3.52
C TRP A 191 2.43 -18.99 3.78
N PHE A 192 2.97 -19.21 4.98
CA PHE A 192 3.74 -20.43 5.26
C PHE A 192 3.00 -21.50 6.08
N LEU A 193 1.94 -21.13 6.81
CA LEU A 193 1.22 -22.05 7.71
C LEU A 193 -0.01 -22.71 7.08
N ASN A 194 -0.41 -22.30 5.87
CA ASN A 194 -1.59 -22.83 5.19
C ASN A 194 -1.40 -23.77 3.97
N PRO A 195 -0.19 -24.05 3.44
CA PRO A 195 -0.06 -25.10 2.42
C PRO A 195 -0.21 -26.49 3.03
N LEU A 196 0.36 -26.74 4.22
CA LEU A 196 0.33 -28.07 4.87
C LEU A 196 -1.08 -28.46 5.37
N LYS A 197 -1.88 -27.51 5.84
CA LYS A 197 -3.27 -27.77 6.24
C LYS A 197 -4.17 -28.07 5.04
N SER A 198 -3.97 -27.36 3.92
CA SER A 198 -4.72 -27.57 2.68
C SER A 198 -4.38 -28.91 2.02
N ILE A 199 -3.08 -29.26 1.96
CA ILE A 199 -2.61 -30.57 1.47
C ILE A 199 -3.17 -31.70 2.35
N ARG A 200 -3.10 -31.56 3.68
CA ARG A 200 -3.68 -32.54 4.61
C ARG A 200 -5.18 -32.71 4.41
N TYR A 201 -5.93 -31.62 4.20
CA TYR A 201 -7.38 -31.68 4.00
C TYR A 201 -7.77 -32.35 2.67
N ILE A 202 -7.09 -32.01 1.57
CA ILE A 202 -7.33 -32.60 0.24
C ILE A 202 -7.01 -34.10 0.23
N ILE A 203 -5.86 -34.49 0.80
CA ILE A 203 -5.46 -35.90 0.90
C ILE A 203 -6.47 -36.68 1.75
N TRP A 204 -6.91 -36.14 2.89
CA TRP A 204 -7.86 -36.81 3.76
C TRP A 204 -9.27 -36.89 3.17
N HIS A 205 -9.71 -35.89 2.41
CA HIS A 205 -11.06 -35.90 1.83
C HIS A 205 -11.20 -36.88 0.66
N ASN A 206 -10.25 -36.86 -0.29
CA ASN A 206 -10.31 -37.70 -1.48
C ASN A 206 -9.75 -39.12 -1.26
N TYR A 207 -8.67 -39.25 -0.49
CA TYR A 207 -7.93 -40.51 -0.41
C TYR A 207 -8.12 -41.29 0.89
N LYS A 208 -8.99 -40.86 1.83
CA LYS A 208 -9.21 -41.61 3.09
C LYS A 208 -9.49 -43.10 2.87
N TRP A 209 -10.33 -43.43 1.89
CA TRP A 209 -10.68 -44.82 1.60
C TRP A 209 -9.56 -45.56 0.86
N ALA A 210 -8.78 -44.87 0.04
CA ALA A 210 -7.62 -45.45 -0.63
C ALA A 210 -6.49 -45.76 0.38
N ILE A 211 -6.22 -44.84 1.29
CA ILE A 211 -5.23 -44.99 2.37
C ILE A 211 -5.65 -46.12 3.32
N LEU A 212 -6.93 -46.19 3.69
CA LEU A 212 -7.43 -47.27 4.55
C LEU A 212 -7.33 -48.65 3.88
N LYS A 213 -7.68 -48.74 2.58
CA LYS A 213 -7.51 -49.98 1.80
C LYS A 213 -6.05 -50.40 1.68
N LEU A 214 -5.14 -49.45 1.45
CA LEU A 214 -3.70 -49.70 1.40
C LEU A 214 -3.19 -50.23 2.75
N LEU A 215 -3.56 -49.59 3.86
CA LEU A 215 -3.18 -50.03 5.21
C LEU A 215 -3.71 -51.43 5.52
N ALA A 216 -4.98 -51.71 5.19
CA ALA A 216 -5.56 -53.03 5.37
C ALA A 216 -4.86 -54.10 4.52
N PHE A 217 -4.55 -53.78 3.26
CA PHE A 217 -3.80 -54.68 2.37
C PHE A 217 -2.38 -54.95 2.89
N LEU A 218 -1.69 -53.92 3.39
CA LEU A 218 -0.35 -54.05 3.96
C LEU A 218 -0.39 -54.91 5.23
N ALA A 219 -1.37 -54.69 6.11
CA ALA A 219 -1.56 -55.50 7.32
C ALA A 219 -1.87 -56.96 6.99
N LEU A 220 -2.70 -57.22 5.97
CA LEU A 220 -2.99 -58.57 5.48
C LEU A 220 -1.73 -59.24 4.91
N THR A 221 -0.94 -58.50 4.15
CA THR A 221 0.33 -58.99 3.58
C THR A 221 1.30 -59.36 4.69
N VAL A 222 1.46 -58.49 5.70
CA VAL A 222 2.29 -58.78 6.88
C VAL A 222 1.76 -60.00 7.63
N PHE A 223 0.44 -60.13 7.80
CA PHE A 223 -0.16 -61.31 8.41
C PHE A 223 0.19 -62.59 7.66
N PHE A 224 0.08 -62.61 6.33
CA PHE A 224 0.46 -63.78 5.53
C PHE A 224 1.95 -64.08 5.60
N VAL A 225 2.82 -63.07 5.53
CA VAL A 225 4.27 -63.26 5.69
C VAL A 225 4.59 -63.88 7.05
N LEU A 226 4.02 -63.35 8.13
CA LEU A 226 4.19 -63.90 9.48
C LEU A 226 3.60 -65.30 9.62
N PHE A 227 2.46 -65.56 8.99
CA PHE A 227 1.83 -66.88 8.98
C PHE A 227 2.75 -67.90 8.31
N PHE A 228 3.19 -67.66 7.07
CA PHE A 228 4.11 -68.58 6.37
C PHE A 228 5.48 -68.67 7.03
N TYR A 229 5.96 -67.61 7.68
CA TYR A 229 7.19 -67.66 8.46
C TYR A 229 7.05 -68.52 9.74
N SER A 230 5.89 -68.49 10.39
CA SER A 230 5.64 -69.25 11.64
C SER A 230 5.20 -70.70 11.42
N VAL A 231 4.66 -71.04 10.24
CA VAL A 231 4.19 -72.39 9.89
C VAL A 231 5.30 -73.45 9.98
N PRO A 232 6.53 -73.29 9.45
CA PRO A 232 7.58 -74.30 9.57
C PRO A 232 7.95 -74.60 11.02
N GLY A 233 8.05 -73.56 11.87
CA GLY A 233 8.40 -73.73 13.28
C GLY A 233 7.32 -74.44 14.11
N PHE A 234 6.04 -74.17 13.85
CA PHE A 234 4.92 -74.81 14.57
C PHE A 234 4.65 -76.23 14.08
N THR A 235 4.82 -76.48 12.78
CA THR A 235 4.60 -77.80 12.17
C THR A 235 5.70 -78.77 12.59
N VAL A 236 6.96 -78.29 12.65
CA VAL A 236 8.09 -79.07 13.17
C VAL A 236 7.92 -79.40 14.67
N LYS A 237 7.46 -78.46 15.50
CA LYS A 237 7.14 -78.74 16.92
C LYS A 237 6.01 -79.77 17.08
N LYS A 238 4.96 -79.67 16.28
CA LYS A 238 3.80 -80.58 16.33
C LYS A 238 4.10 -81.98 15.77
N ILE A 239 5.04 -82.11 14.84
CA ILE A 239 5.49 -83.40 14.28
C ILE A 239 6.55 -84.07 15.18
N LEU A 240 7.41 -83.30 15.86
CA LEU A 240 8.43 -83.82 16.77
C LEU A 240 7.92 -84.18 18.18
N GLY A 241 6.63 -83.98 18.47
CA GLY A 241 5.99 -84.49 19.69
C GLY A 241 6.55 -83.89 20.99
N ALA A 242 6.75 -82.57 21.04
CA ALA A 242 7.02 -81.83 22.28
C ALA A 242 6.02 -80.68 22.45
#